data_AF-F6GJ27-F1
#
_entry.id   AF-F6GJ27-F1
#
_cell.length_a   1.000
_cell.length_b   1.000
_cell.length_c   1.000
_cell.angle_alpha   90.00
_cell.angle_beta   90.00
_cell.angle_gamma   90.00
#
_symmetry.space_group_name_H-M   'P 1'
#
loop_
_entity.id
_entity.type
_entity.pdbx_description
1 polymer ?
#
loop_
_entity_poly.entity_id
_entity_poly.type
_entity_poly.pdbx_seq_one_letter_code
_entity_poly.pdbx_strand_id
1 'polypeptide(L)' 'MSKKTITRILFGFISGLFFAIFMWALDHYNHEEFNILKFLFHFVAFGLFQGLVSGFYFMNNNKK' A
#
# COMPACT_ATOMS: atom_id res chain seq x y z
N MET A 1 -9.87 5.35 -18.31
CA MET A 1 -8.66 4.86 -17.62
C MET A 1 -8.28 3.49 -18.22
N SER A 2 -7.00 3.21 -18.49
CA SER A 2 -6.60 1.91 -19.06
C SER A 2 -6.72 0.79 -18.02
N LYS A 3 -7.09 -0.43 -18.45
CA LYS A 3 -7.19 -1.61 -17.55
C LYS A 3 -5.89 -1.81 -16.75
N LYS A 4 -4.72 -1.57 -17.36
CA LYS A 4 -3.41 -1.66 -16.68
C LYS A 4 -3.25 -0.65 -15.54
N THR A 5 -3.76 0.56 -15.72
CA THR A 5 -3.74 1.63 -14.71
C THR A 5 -4.64 1.27 -13.53
N ILE A 6 -5.85 0.76 -13.81
CA ILE A 6 -6.80 0.31 -12.79
C ILE A 6 -6.20 -0.83 -11.96
N THR A 7 -5.60 -1.84 -12.59
CA THR A 7 -4.94 -2.94 -11.88
C THR A 7 -3.81 -2.47 -10.97
N ARG A 8 -2.98 -1.50 -11.40
CA ARG A 8 -1.92 -0.93 -10.53
C ARG A 8 -2.48 -0.18 -9.33
N ILE A 9 -3.55 0.60 -9.51
CA ILE A 9 -4.20 1.32 -8.42
C ILE A 9 -4.81 0.32 -7.43
N LEU A 10 -5.51 -0.71 -7.92
CA LEU A 10 -6.07 -1.78 -7.08
C LEU A 10 -4.98 -2.53 -6.32
N PHE A 11 -3.84 -2.82 -6.95
CA PHE A 11 -2.73 -3.51 -6.29
C PHE A 11 -2.12 -2.64 -5.18
N GLY A 12 -1.91 -1.35 -5.42
CA GLY A 12 -1.46 -0.40 -4.40
C GLY A 12 -2.47 -0.25 -3.25
N PHE A 13 -3.77 -0.19 -3.58
CA PHE A 13 -4.85 -0.10 -2.59
C PHE A 13 -4.92 -1.35 -1.71
N ILE A 14 -4.92 -2.55 -2.31
CA ILE A 14 -5.00 -3.82 -1.58
C ILE A 14 -3.75 -4.01 -0.72
N SER A 15 -2.55 -3.75 -1.26
CA SER A 15 -1.31 -3.89 -0.50
C SER A 15 -1.23 -2.89 0.67
N GLY A 16 -1.64 -1.65 0.47
CA GLY A 16 -1.76 -0.66 1.55
C GLY A 16 -2.75 -1.11 2.63
N LEU A 17 -3.89 -1.69 2.23
CA LEU A 17 -4.92 -2.16 3.16
C LEU A 17 -4.40 -3.32 4.02
N PHE A 18 -3.79 -4.32 3.39
CA PHE A 18 -3.17 -5.45 4.10
C PHE A 18 -2.11 -4.98 5.08
N PHE A 19 -1.25 -4.05 4.68
CA PHE A 19 -0.19 -3.53 5.53
C PHE A 19 -0.76 -2.74 6.72
N ALA A 20 -1.75 -1.89 6.50
CA ALA A 20 -2.38 -1.13 7.58
C ALA A 20 -3.11 -2.04 8.59
N ILE A 21 -3.80 -3.08 8.11
CA ILE A 21 -4.44 -4.09 8.97
C ILE A 21 -3.40 -4.88 9.77
N PHE A 22 -2.28 -5.25 9.14
CA PHE A 22 -1.20 -5.94 9.81
C PHE A 22 -0.58 -5.08 10.92
N MET A 23 -0.32 -3.80 10.65
CA MET A 23 0.18 -2.86 11.66
C MET A 23 -0.83 -2.64 12.79
N TRP A 24 -2.12 -2.57 12.47
CA TRP A 24 -3.17 -2.52 13.48
C TRP A 24 -3.17 -3.76 14.39
N ALA A 25 -3.00 -4.94 13.81
CA ALA A 25 -2.92 -6.18 14.58
C ALA A 25 -1.68 -6.21 15.50
N LEU A 26 -0.55 -5.67 15.04
CA LEU A 26 0.66 -5.53 15.86
C LEU A 26 0.49 -4.50 16.99
N ASP A 27 -0.13 -3.35 16.69
CA ASP A 27 -0.44 -2.33 17.70
C ASP A 27 -1.35 -2.91 18.79
N HIS A 28 -2.37 -3.69 18.39
CA HIS A 28 -3.24 -4.39 19.33
C HIS A 28 -2.50 -5.41 20.20
N TYR A 29 -1.56 -6.16 19.62
CA TYR A 29 -0.69 -7.09 20.36
C TYR A 29 0.23 -6.37 21.36
N ASN A 30 0.69 -5.17 21.02
CA ASN A 30 1.56 -4.35 21.86
C ASN A 30 0.81 -3.50 22.90
N HIS A 31 -0.51 -3.71 23.07
CA HIS A 31 -1.36 -2.90 23.94
C HIS A 31 -1.41 -1.41 23.61
N GLU A 32 -1.11 -1.03 22.35
CA GLU A 32 -1.33 0.34 21.89
C GLU A 32 -2.81 0.57 21.56
N GLU A 33 -3.31 1.76 21.89
CA GLU A 33 -4.66 2.15 21.51
C GLU A 33 -4.78 2.36 19.99
N PHE A 34 -5.93 1.99 19.43
CA PHE A 34 -6.16 2.19 18.01
C PHE A 34 -6.15 3.68 17.65
N ASN A 35 -5.18 4.06 16.82
CA ASN A 35 -5.12 5.40 16.26
C ASN A 35 -5.44 5.37 14.75
N ILE A 36 -6.59 5.93 14.39
CA ILE A 36 -7.06 5.98 13.00
C ILE A 36 -6.11 6.76 12.08
N LEU A 37 -5.44 7.81 12.58
CA LEU A 37 -4.48 8.59 11.82
C LEU A 37 -3.22 7.76 11.53
N LYS A 38 -2.75 7.00 12.53
CA LYS A 38 -1.64 6.06 12.37
C LYS A 38 -2.01 5.01 11.32
N PHE A 39 -3.21 4.44 11.38
CA PHE A 39 -3.69 3.47 10.38
C PHE A 39 -3.73 4.04 8.96
N LEU A 40 -4.35 5.22 8.78
CA LEU A 40 -4.41 5.92 7.50
C LEU A 40 -3.01 6.27 6.97
N PHE A 41 -2.09 6.66 7.86
CA PHE A 41 -0.71 6.93 7.47
C PHE A 41 -0.03 5.67 6.91
N HIS A 42 -0.11 4.52 7.60
CA HIS A 42 0.46 3.27 7.11
C HIS A 42 -0.19 2.84 5.78
N PHE A 43 -1.51 2.98 5.67
CA PHE A 43 -2.25 2.69 4.43
C PHE A 43 -1.76 3.54 3.25
N VAL A 44 -1.74 4.87 3.41
CA VAL A 44 -1.39 5.81 2.34
C VAL A 44 0.10 5.74 2.01
N ALA A 45 0.98 5.73 3.03
CA ALA A 45 2.41 5.68 2.82
C ALA A 45 2.81 4.40 2.08
N PHE A 46 2.29 3.24 2.50
CA PHE A 46 2.62 1.98 1.87
C PHE A 46 1.97 1.84 0.49
N GLY A 47 0.71 2.24 0.33
CA GLY A 47 0.02 2.22 -0.97
C GLY A 47 0.70 3.11 -2.02
N LEU A 48 1.15 4.31 -1.63
CA LEU A 48 1.91 5.20 -2.52
C LEU A 48 3.29 4.64 -2.86
N PHE A 49 4.02 4.14 -1.85
CA PHE A 49 5.33 3.51 -2.06
C PHE A 49 5.24 2.34 -3.04
N GLN A 50 4.29 1.43 -2.85
CA GLN A 50 4.06 0.29 -3.73
C GLN A 50 3.64 0.73 -5.13
N GLY A 51 2.76 1.74 -5.24
CA GLY A 51 2.35 2.33 -6.52
C GLY A 51 3.49 2.92 -7.34
N LEU A 52 4.46 3.57 -6.67
CA LEU A 52 5.68 4.11 -7.27
C LEU A 52 6.65 2.99 -7.69
N VAL A 53 6.95 2.06 -6.78
CA VAL A 53 7.87 0.93 -7.05
C VAL A 53 7.35 0.06 -8.19
N SER A 54 6.07 -0.31 -8.17
CA SER A 54 5.45 -1.08 -9.26
C SER A 54 5.50 -0.34 -10.60
N GLY A 55 5.42 0.99 -10.57
CA GLY A 55 5.57 1.81 -11.77
C GLY A 55 6.96 1.83 -12.33
N PHE A 56 7.93 2.05 -11.46
CA PHE A 56 9.32 2.02 -11.85
C PHE A 56 9.70 0.64 -12.41
N TYR A 57 9.28 -0.44 -11.75
CA TYR A 57 9.56 -1.81 -12.18
C TYR A 57 8.95 -2.13 -13.55
N PHE A 58 7.67 -1.78 -13.78
CA PHE A 58 7.02 -1.96 -15.08
C PHE A 58 7.66 -1.12 -16.19
N MET A 59 8.10 0.09 -15.87
CA MET A 59 8.73 0.99 -16.85
C MET A 59 10.14 0.51 -17.22
N ASN A 60 10.88 -0.05 -16.26
CA ASN A 60 12.21 -0.61 -16.49
C ASN A 60 12.16 -1.92 -17.29
N ASN A 61 11.17 -2.78 -17.04
CA ASN A 61 11.01 -4.05 -17.77
C ASN A 61 10.56 -3.89 -19.23
N ASN A 62 10.04 -2.73 -19.65
CA ASN A 62 9.71 -2.46 -21.06
C ASN A 62 10.90 -1.90 -21.86
N LYS A 63 12.08 -1.72 -21.23
CA LYS A 63 13.32 -1.28 -21.89
C LYS A 63 14.30 -2.43 -22.18
N LYS A 64 13.95 -3.67 -21.85
CA LYS A 64 14.66 -4.89 -22.26
C LYS A 64 13.82 -5.62 -23.30
#